data_AF-W1YUM8-F1
#
_entry.id   AF-W1YUM8-F1
#
_cell.length_a   1.000
_cell.length_b   1.000
_cell.length_c   1.000
_cell.angle_alpha   90.00
_cell.angle_beta   90.00
_cell.angle_gamma   90.00
#
_symmetry.space_group_name_H-M   'P 1'
#
loop_
_entity.id
_entity.type
_entity.pdbx_description
1 polymer ?
#
loop_
_entity_poly.entity_id
_entity_poly.type
_entity_poly.pdbx_seq_one_letter_code
_entity_poly.pdbx_strand_id
1 'polypeptide(L)'
;TNQGAETLPFGTGWHPYFPLSPQTRIQAQASGYWLEREQWLAGEFCEQLPQELDFSQLAPLPHQWVNNGFAGWNGQARIEQPQEGYAI
;
A
#
# COMPACT_ATOMS: atom_id res chain seq x y z
N THR A 1 -23.05 9.84 -5.34
CA THR A 1 -24.14 9.13 -4.65
C THR A 1 -24.90 8.32 -5.66
N ASN A 2 -25.27 7.07 -5.35
CA ASN A 2 -26.10 6.29 -6.26
C ASN A 2 -27.45 6.98 -6.46
N GLN A 3 -27.85 7.17 -7.72
CA GLN A 3 -29.13 7.76 -8.12
C GLN A 3 -29.94 6.80 -9.00
N GLY A 4 -29.46 5.57 -9.19
CA GLY A 4 -30.16 4.54 -9.95
C GLY A 4 -31.26 3.85 -9.14
N ALA A 5 -32.13 3.12 -9.84
CA ALA A 5 -33.21 2.35 -9.21
C ALA A 5 -32.71 1.08 -8.51
N GLU A 6 -31.51 0.61 -8.86
CA GLU A 6 -30.94 -0.65 -8.37
C GLU A 6 -29.74 -0.41 -7.44
N THR A 7 -29.53 -1.35 -6.51
CA THR A 7 -28.37 -1.35 -5.62
C THR A 7 -27.12 -1.78 -6.39
N LEU A 8 -26.04 -1.00 -6.26
CA LEU A 8 -24.72 -1.32 -6.82
C LEU A 8 -23.62 -1.11 -5.77
N PRO A 9 -22.49 -1.83 -5.85
CA PRO A 9 -21.35 -1.61 -4.98
C PRO A 9 -20.56 -0.37 -5.41
N PHE A 10 -20.26 0.53 -4.47
CA PHE A 10 -19.42 1.71 -4.69
C PHE A 10 -18.23 1.69 -3.74
N GLY A 11 -17.07 2.03 -4.27
CA GLY A 11 -15.85 2.29 -3.51
C GLY A 11 -15.14 3.50 -4.11
N THR A 12 -14.37 4.20 -3.28
CA THR A 12 -13.57 5.37 -3.71
C THR A 12 -12.19 5.30 -3.10
N GLY A 13 -11.20 5.81 -3.82
CA GLY A 13 -9.83 5.93 -3.35
C GLY A 13 -9.03 6.86 -4.25
N TRP A 14 -7.76 7.05 -3.91
CA TRP A 14 -6.80 7.80 -4.70
C TRP A 14 -5.62 6.91 -5.09
N HIS A 15 -4.97 7.24 -6.21
CA HIS A 15 -3.76 6.56 -6.69
C HIS A 15 -2.61 7.58 -6.84
N PRO A 16 -2.10 8.13 -5.72
CA PRO A 16 -1.06 9.15 -5.77
C PRO A 16 0.28 8.56 -6.25
N TYR A 17 1.06 9.39 -6.92
CA TYR A 17 2.46 9.11 -7.27
C TYR A 17 3.35 10.00 -6.40
N PHE A 18 4.19 9.39 -5.56
CA PHE A 18 5.16 10.10 -4.74
C PHE A 18 6.57 9.96 -5.32
N PRO A 19 7.47 10.96 -5.12
CA PRO A 19 8.88 10.81 -5.45
C PRO A 19 9.52 9.65 -4.67
N LEU A 20 10.45 8.93 -5.32
CA LEU A 20 11.18 7.81 -4.72
C LEU A 20 12.69 8.06 -4.79
N SER A 21 13.36 7.92 -3.64
CA SER A 21 14.81 7.84 -3.53
C SER A 21 15.22 6.68 -2.61
N PRO A 22 16.50 6.28 -2.58
CA PRO A 22 16.99 5.27 -1.63
C PRO A 22 16.79 5.64 -0.15
N GLN A 23 16.55 6.92 0.16
CA GLN A 23 16.29 7.43 1.50
C GLN A 23 14.80 7.47 1.85
N THR A 24 13.90 7.35 0.85
CA THR A 24 12.46 7.32 1.11
C THR A 24 12.11 6.17 2.06
N ARG A 25 11.32 6.48 3.09
CA ARG A 25 10.79 5.48 4.02
C ARG A 25 9.29 5.63 4.10
N ILE A 26 8.59 4.51 4.22
CA ILE A 26 7.14 4.49 4.42
C ILE A 26 6.79 3.69 5.67
N GLN A 27 5.69 4.07 6.30
CA GLN A 27 5.04 3.30 7.34
C GLN A 27 3.55 3.27 7.04
N ALA A 28 2.98 2.08 6.97
CA ALA A 28 1.55 1.83 6.83
C ALA A 28 1.25 0.47 7.47
N GLN A 29 0.45 0.47 8.53
CA GLN A 29 0.12 -0.75 9.24
C GLN A 29 -0.68 -1.71 8.35
N ALA A 30 -0.29 -2.98 8.33
CA ALA A 30 -1.04 -4.05 7.68
C ALA A 30 -1.04 -5.30 8.57
N SER A 31 -2.12 -6.07 8.51
CA SER A 31 -2.21 -7.39 9.18
C SER A 31 -1.96 -8.56 8.23
N GLY A 32 -1.69 -8.26 6.95
CA GLY A 32 -1.46 -9.23 5.90
C GLY A 32 -1.55 -8.59 4.53
N TYR A 33 -1.22 -9.36 3.51
CA TYR A 33 -1.20 -8.91 2.12
C TYR A 33 -1.69 -10.01 1.18
N TRP A 34 -2.06 -9.62 -0.04
CA TRP A 34 -2.31 -10.58 -1.11
C TRP A 34 -1.06 -10.72 -1.98
N LEU A 35 -0.67 -11.96 -2.25
CA LEU A 35 0.33 -12.25 -3.27
C LEU A 35 -0.16 -11.74 -4.62
N GLU A 36 0.76 -11.28 -5.47
CA GLU A 36 0.42 -11.02 -6.87
C GLU A 36 0.38 -12.35 -7.62
N ARG A 37 -0.58 -12.50 -8.53
CA ARG A 37 -0.68 -13.65 -9.44
C ARG A 37 -0.79 -13.19 -10.89
N GLU A 38 -1.03 -14.13 -11.79
CA GLU A 38 -1.12 -13.85 -13.23
C GLU A 38 -2.14 -12.74 -13.53
N GLN A 39 -1.83 -11.95 -14.56
CA GLN A 39 -2.65 -10.80 -14.97
C GLN A 39 -2.73 -9.68 -13.92
N TRP A 40 -1.72 -9.56 -13.05
CA TRP A 40 -1.59 -8.50 -12.04
C TRP A 40 -2.74 -8.49 -11.02
N LEU A 41 -3.38 -9.64 -10.81
CA LEU A 41 -4.51 -9.78 -9.91
C LEU A 41 -4.03 -10.07 -8.50
N ALA A 42 -4.85 -9.67 -7.51
CA ALA A 42 -4.71 -10.17 -6.15
C ALA A 42 -4.93 -11.70 -6.14
N GLY A 43 -3.96 -12.40 -5.55
CA GLY A 43 -3.93 -13.85 -5.40
C GLY A 43 -4.30 -14.28 -3.99
N GLU A 44 -3.54 -15.24 -3.45
CA GLU A 44 -3.77 -15.78 -2.12
C GLU A 44 -3.44 -14.75 -1.04
N PHE A 45 -4.24 -14.74 0.03
CA PHE A 45 -3.99 -13.90 1.21
C PHE A 45 -2.97 -14.58 2.14
N CYS A 46 -2.01 -13.82 2.64
CA CYS A 46 -1.04 -14.28 3.61
C CYS A 46 -0.96 -13.28 4.78
N GLU A 47 -1.06 -13.79 6.01
CA GLU A 47 -0.92 -12.99 7.23
C GLU A 47 0.54 -12.66 7.55
N GLN A 48 1.48 -13.50 7.07
CA GLN A 48 2.90 -13.29 7.27
C GLN A 48 3.47 -12.38 6.18
N LEU A 49 3.78 -11.14 6.55
CA LEU A 49 4.43 -10.18 5.68
C LEU A 49 5.91 -10.55 5.48
N PRO A 50 6.41 -10.66 4.23
CA PRO A 50 7.84 -10.65 3.97
C PRO A 50 8.47 -9.38 4.52
N GLN A 51 9.73 -9.45 4.97
CA GLN A 51 10.41 -8.31 5.58
C GLN A 51 10.46 -7.08 4.66
N GLU A 52 10.57 -7.31 3.36
CA GLU A 52 10.64 -6.27 2.33
C GLU A 52 9.29 -5.58 2.06
N LEU A 53 8.19 -6.17 2.54
CA LEU A 53 6.83 -5.67 2.40
C LEU A 53 6.16 -5.37 3.76
N ASP A 54 6.89 -5.51 4.86
CA ASP A 54 6.42 -5.14 6.19
C ASP A 54 6.70 -3.66 6.46
N PHE A 55 5.67 -2.85 6.30
CA PHE A 55 5.69 -1.41 6.57
C PHE A 55 5.02 -1.05 7.90
N SER A 56 4.86 -2.00 8.83
CA SER A 56 4.33 -1.71 10.17
C SER A 56 5.19 -0.71 10.95
N GLN A 57 6.48 -0.65 10.63
CA GLN A 57 7.44 0.38 11.03
C GLN A 57 7.99 1.10 9.80
N LEU A 58 8.67 2.24 9.99
CA LEU A 58 9.35 2.96 8.92
C LEU A 58 10.36 2.06 8.20
N ALA A 59 10.10 1.76 6.93
CA ALA A 59 10.90 0.85 6.11
C ALA A 59 11.16 1.44 4.70
N PRO A 60 12.29 1.06 4.06
CA PRO A 60 12.55 1.42 2.66
C PRO A 60 11.59 0.69 1.73
N LEU A 61 11.36 1.26 0.54
CA LEU A 61 10.72 0.52 -0.56
C LEU A 61 11.74 -0.41 -1.22
N PRO A 62 11.33 -1.63 -1.63
CA PRO A 62 12.21 -2.55 -2.33
C PRO A 62 12.48 -2.05 -3.75
N HIS A 63 13.71 -2.24 -4.23
CA HIS A 63 14.13 -1.81 -5.57
C HIS A 63 13.83 -2.90 -6.63
N GLN A 64 12.55 -3.28 -6.72
CA GLN A 64 12.02 -4.28 -7.64
C GLN A 64 10.53 -4.02 -7.90
N TRP A 65 9.90 -4.82 -8.74
CA TRP A 65 8.45 -4.78 -8.95
C TRP A 65 7.69 -5.11 -7.67
N VAL A 66 6.70 -4.29 -7.34
CA VAL A 66 5.73 -4.51 -6.26
C VAL A 66 4.36 -4.10 -6.77
N ASN A 67 3.40 -5.02 -6.69
CA ASN A 67 2.01 -4.80 -7.04
C ASN A 67 1.13 -5.65 -6.12
N ASN A 68 1.01 -5.22 -4.86
CA ASN A 68 0.32 -5.97 -3.82
C ASN A 68 -0.68 -5.09 -3.10
N GLY A 69 -1.84 -5.69 -2.77
CA GLY A 69 -2.78 -5.11 -1.83
C GLY A 69 -2.46 -5.51 -0.40
N PHE A 70 -2.73 -4.62 0.55
CA PHE A 70 -2.54 -4.84 1.99
C PHE A 70 -3.87 -4.72 2.73
N ALA A 71 -4.06 -5.52 3.77
CA ALA A 71 -5.27 -5.57 4.59
C ALA A 71 -5.01 -5.12 6.03
N GLY A 72 -6.08 -4.85 6.79
CA GLY A 72 -5.99 -4.47 8.20
C GLY A 72 -5.43 -3.08 8.45
N TRP A 73 -5.45 -2.22 7.43
CA TRP A 73 -4.96 -0.86 7.52
C TRP A 73 -5.83 0.01 8.43
N ASN A 74 -5.18 0.82 9.26
CA ASN A 74 -5.83 1.74 10.19
C ASN A 74 -6.18 3.11 9.56
N GLY A 75 -5.95 3.29 8.26
CA GLY A 75 -6.21 4.53 7.53
C GLY A 75 -5.12 5.60 7.67
N GLN A 76 -4.01 5.31 8.35
CA GLN A 76 -2.88 6.23 8.51
C GLN A 76 -1.63 5.67 7.85
N ALA A 77 -0.92 6.52 7.13
CA ALA A 77 0.38 6.22 6.58
C ALA A 77 1.30 7.41 6.82
N ARG A 78 2.60 7.14 6.86
CA ARG A 78 3.66 8.14 6.92
C ARG A 78 4.64 7.90 5.79
N ILE A 79 5.04 8.96 5.11
CA ILE A 79 6.09 8.93 4.08
C ILE A 79 7.15 9.94 4.45
N GLU A 80 8.38 9.48 4.64
CA GLU A 80 9.53 10.33 4.92
C GLU A 80 10.39 10.50 3.67
N GLN A 81 10.82 11.74 3.43
CA GLN A 81 11.78 12.13 2.40
C GLN A 81 12.98 12.80 3.08
N PRO A 82 13.88 12.03 3.72
CA PRO A 82 14.95 12.61 4.55
C PRO A 82 15.90 13.52 3.78
N GLN A 83 16.17 13.19 2.51
CA GLN A 83 17.02 14.01 1.65
C GLN A 83 16.43 15.41 1.42
N GLU A 84 15.11 15.52 1.35
CA GLU A 84 14.38 16.78 1.14
C GLU A 84 13.91 17.41 2.46
N GLY A 85 14.17 16.76 3.60
CA GLY A 85 13.91 17.30 4.93
C GLY A 85 12.43 17.36 5.34
N TYR A 86 11.54 16.57 4.72
CA TYR A 86 10.11 16.58 5.05
C TYR A 86 9.51 15.18 5.23
N ALA A 87 8.32 15.14 5.83
CA ALA A 87 7.49 13.95 5.93
C ALA A 87 6.00 14.34 5.84
N ILE A 88 5.18 13.41 5.35
CA ILE A 88 3.72 13.53 5.27
C ILE A 88 3.05 12.33 5.94
#